data_AF-A0A7Y5BL81-F1
#
_entry.id   AF-A0A7Y5BL81-F1
#
_cell.length_a   1.000
_cell.length_b   1.000
_cell.length_c   1.000
_cell.angle_alpha   90.00
_cell.angle_beta   90.00
_cell.angle_gamma   90.00
#
_symmetry.space_group_name_H-M   'P 1'
#
loop_
_entity.id
_entity.type
_entity.pdbx_description
1 polymer ?
#
loop_
_entity_poly.entity_id
_entity_poly.type
_entity_poly.pdbx_seq_one_letter_code
_entity_poly.pdbx_strand_id
1 'polypeptide(L)'
;MKKENQKLRWKYLILPDFQIRYLWKLFIPILFQIGICVLCISWVSLRWDSLPLNTRENGIVLVSIFSILVTIFNILLFIVFGILHSHSFAGPLVKIYKVLDEVIQGREYTKLHLRKNDEMSILAKKLNRIFLRS
;
A
#
# COMPACT_ATOMS: atom_id res chain seq x y z
N MET A 1 -19.13 -26.37 36.18
CA MET A 1 -19.29 -25.60 34.91
C MET A 1 -18.62 -24.24 35.07
N LYS A 2 -17.38 -24.09 34.61
CA LYS A 2 -16.65 -22.80 34.61
C LYS A 2 -16.83 -22.16 33.24
N LYS A 3 -17.44 -20.96 33.19
CA LYS A 3 -17.54 -20.15 31.99
C LYS A 3 -16.13 -19.68 31.60
N GLU A 4 -15.53 -20.32 30.59
CA GLU A 4 -14.37 -19.75 29.92
C GLU A 4 -14.82 -18.49 29.18
N ASN A 5 -14.44 -17.33 29.74
CA ASN A 5 -14.50 -16.06 29.04
C ASN A 5 -13.57 -16.12 27.82
N GLN A 6 -14.12 -16.52 26.67
CA GLN A 6 -13.51 -16.29 25.36
C GLN A 6 -13.34 -14.77 25.20
N LYS A 7 -12.18 -14.24 25.58
CA LYS A 7 -11.73 -12.92 25.14
C LYS A 7 -11.73 -12.96 23.62
N LEU A 8 -12.74 -12.36 22.98
CA LEU A 8 -12.77 -12.07 21.55
C LEU A 8 -11.43 -11.40 21.21
N ARG A 9 -10.55 -12.14 20.54
CA ARG A 9 -9.23 -11.65 20.18
C ARG A 9 -9.39 -10.72 18.99
N TRP A 10 -9.73 -9.46 19.24
CA TRP A 10 -9.67 -8.37 18.27
C TRP A 10 -8.21 -8.08 17.91
N LYS A 11 -7.54 -9.04 17.26
CA LYS A 11 -6.18 -8.87 16.75
C LYS A 11 -6.25 -8.84 15.23
N TYR A 12 -6.92 -7.80 14.70
CA TYR A 12 -7.08 -7.57 13.26
C TYR A 12 -5.73 -7.34 12.55
N LEU A 13 -4.75 -6.83 13.28
CA LEU A 13 -3.39 -6.63 12.77
C LEU A 13 -2.51 -7.84 13.11
N ILE A 14 -2.31 -8.69 12.11
CA ILE A 14 -1.45 -9.88 12.21
C ILE A 14 0.03 -9.45 12.12
N LEU A 15 0.32 -8.39 11.35
CA LEU A 15 1.64 -7.78 11.14
C LEU A 15 1.49 -6.25 11.05
N PRO A 16 1.31 -5.55 12.19
CA PRO A 16 0.99 -4.11 12.22
C PRO A 16 2.04 -3.25 11.51
N ASP A 17 3.33 -3.53 11.73
CA ASP A 17 4.43 -2.75 11.14
C ASP A 17 4.51 -2.85 9.61
N PHE A 18 3.94 -3.91 9.05
CA PHE A 18 3.81 -4.11 7.61
C PHE A 18 2.54 -3.40 7.14
N GLN A 19 1.38 -3.80 7.66
CA GLN A 19 0.08 -3.30 7.19
C GLN A 19 -0.02 -1.78 7.28
N ILE A 20 0.47 -1.18 8.36
CA ILE A 20 0.44 0.27 8.57
C ILE A 20 1.35 1.00 7.57
N ARG A 21 2.56 0.48 7.29
CA ARG A 21 3.50 1.10 6.35
C ARG A 21 2.93 1.18 4.94
N TYR A 22 2.19 0.16 4.53
CA TYR A 22 1.52 0.10 3.24
C TYR A 22 0.31 1.01 3.20
N LEU A 23 -0.52 0.92 4.24
CA LEU A 23 -1.73 1.69 4.34
C LEU A 23 -1.40 3.18 4.28
N TRP A 24 -0.39 3.66 5.01
CA TRP A 24 0.06 5.05 4.90
C TRP A 24 0.56 5.44 3.51
N LYS A 25 1.32 4.58 2.82
CA LYS A 25 1.77 4.86 1.44
C LYS A 25 0.62 5.01 0.44
N LEU A 26 -0.49 4.29 0.65
CA LEU A 26 -1.69 4.40 -0.18
C LEU A 26 -2.57 5.58 0.25
N PHE A 27 -2.72 5.84 1.54
CA PHE A 27 -3.63 6.87 2.06
C PHE A 27 -3.08 8.29 1.91
N ILE A 28 -1.77 8.51 2.10
CA ILE A 28 -1.16 9.85 1.98
C ILE A 28 -1.48 10.54 0.64
N PRO A 29 -1.27 9.93 -0.53
CA PRO A 29 -1.55 10.58 -1.81
C PRO A 29 -3.05 10.84 -2.02
N ILE A 30 -3.94 10.01 -1.47
CA ILE A 30 -5.39 10.21 -1.53
C ILE A 30 -5.81 11.39 -0.66
N LEU A 31 -5.33 11.45 0.58
CA LEU A 31 -5.64 12.56 1.49
C LEU A 31 -5.10 13.89 0.95
N PHE A 32 -3.89 13.86 0.38
CA PHE A 32 -3.31 15.02 -0.29
C PHE A 32 -4.16 15.48 -1.47
N GLN A 33 -4.65 14.55 -2.30
CA GLN A 33 -5.56 14.85 -3.41
C GLN A 33 -6.86 15.51 -2.93
N ILE A 34 -7.50 14.92 -1.92
CA ILE A 34 -8.74 15.44 -1.35
C ILE A 34 -8.50 16.86 -0.82
N GLY A 35 -7.38 17.09 -0.13
CA GLY A 35 -6.99 18.41 0.36
C GLY A 35 -6.86 19.44 -0.77
N ILE A 36 -6.18 19.11 -1.88
CA ILE A 36 -6.08 19.99 -3.04
C ILE A 36 -7.45 20.30 -3.62
N CYS A 37 -8.30 19.30 -3.83
CA CYS A 37 -9.64 19.49 -4.38
C CYS A 37 -10.48 20.43 -3.49
N VAL A 38 -10.46 20.21 -2.17
CA VAL A 38 -11.19 21.06 -1.21
C VAL A 38 -10.66 22.50 -1.24
N LEU A 39 -9.35 22.71 -1.30
CA LEU A 39 -8.74 24.03 -1.39
C LEU A 39 -9.12 24.74 -2.70
N CYS A 40 -9.07 24.06 -3.84
CA CYS A 40 -9.45 24.62 -5.13
C CYS A 40 -10.93 25.03 -5.16
N ILE A 41 -11.83 24.15 -4.68
CA ILE A 41 -13.26 24.45 -4.60
C ILE A 41 -13.53 25.61 -3.65
N SER A 42 -12.89 25.64 -2.49
CA SER A 42 -13.05 26.71 -1.50
C SER A 42 -12.56 28.05 -2.05
N TRP A 43 -11.45 28.07 -2.79
CA TRP A 43 -10.91 29.28 -3.39
C TRP A 43 -11.85 29.88 -4.44
N VAL A 44 -12.46 29.05 -5.30
CA VAL A 44 -13.48 29.49 -6.25
C VAL A 44 -14.74 29.96 -5.54
N SER A 45 -15.19 29.22 -4.52
CA SER A 45 -16.42 29.53 -3.79
C SER A 45 -16.34 30.88 -3.08
N LEU A 46 -15.21 31.20 -2.45
CA LEU A 46 -14.99 32.48 -1.76
C LEU A 46 -14.96 33.69 -2.71
N ARG A 47 -14.57 33.48 -3.98
CA ARG A 47 -14.51 34.54 -4.99
C ARG A 47 -15.75 34.59 -5.87
N TRP A 48 -16.68 33.64 -5.71
CA TRP A 48 -17.83 33.46 -6.58
C TRP A 48 -18.58 34.77 -6.80
N ASP A 49 -18.94 35.46 -5.73
CA ASP A 49 -19.75 36.68 -5.83
C ASP A 49 -19.00 37.88 -6.41
N SER A 50 -17.68 37.92 -6.24
CA SER A 50 -16.80 38.99 -6.73
C SER A 50 -16.41 38.87 -8.21
N LEU A 51 -16.76 37.76 -8.88
CA LEU A 51 -16.33 37.49 -10.26
C LEU A 51 -17.40 37.89 -11.29
N PRO A 52 -16.99 38.49 -12.43
CA PRO A 52 -17.86 38.72 -13.58
C PRO A 52 -18.48 37.41 -14.10
N LEU A 53 -19.71 37.47 -14.63
CA LEU A 53 -20.45 36.28 -15.11
C LEU A 53 -19.65 35.40 -16.09
N ASN A 54 -18.99 36.02 -17.08
CA ASN A 54 -18.13 35.31 -18.04
C ASN A 54 -16.96 34.58 -17.36
N THR A 55 -16.42 35.14 -16.27
CA THR A 55 -15.33 34.52 -15.52
C THR A 55 -15.82 33.39 -14.61
N ARG A 56 -17.09 33.43 -14.17
CA ARG A 56 -17.69 32.35 -13.35
C ARG A 56 -17.82 31.05 -14.14
N GLU A 57 -18.37 31.11 -15.36
CA GLU A 57 -18.56 29.93 -16.20
C GLU A 57 -17.22 29.29 -16.59
N ASN A 58 -16.27 30.12 -17.04
CA ASN A 58 -14.93 29.67 -17.39
C ASN A 58 -14.14 29.16 -16.17
N GLY A 59 -14.37 29.73 -14.98
CA GLY A 59 -13.71 29.35 -13.73
C GLY A 59 -14.07 27.94 -13.28
N ILE A 60 -15.35 27.54 -13.36
CA ILE A 60 -15.77 26.17 -13.03
C ILE A 60 -15.13 25.16 -13.97
N VAL A 61 -15.15 25.45 -15.28
CA VAL A 61 -14.59 24.56 -16.29
C VAL A 61 -13.09 24.38 -16.08
N LEU A 62 -12.35 25.47 -15.81
CA LEU A 62 -10.92 25.42 -15.54
C LEU A 62 -10.58 24.57 -14.31
N VAL A 63 -11.32 24.74 -13.20
CA VAL A 63 -11.11 23.94 -11.98
C VAL A 63 -11.48 22.48 -12.20
N SER A 64 -12.50 22.19 -13.00
CA SER A 64 -12.89 20.83 -13.35
C SER A 64 -11.81 20.13 -14.18
N ILE A 65 -11.30 20.81 -15.22
CA ILE A 65 -10.18 20.30 -16.05
C ILE A 65 -8.94 20.07 -15.18
N PHE A 66 -8.58 21.03 -14.33
CA PHE A 66 -7.45 20.90 -13.42
C PHE A 66 -7.61 19.70 -12.48
N SER A 67 -8.79 19.52 -11.87
CA SER A 67 -9.08 18.40 -10.98
C SER A 67 -8.97 17.04 -11.68
N ILE A 68 -9.44 16.95 -12.93
CA ILE A 68 -9.30 15.75 -13.77
C ILE A 68 -7.82 15.44 -14.04
N LEU A 69 -7.04 16.45 -14.45
CA LEU A 69 -5.61 16.27 -14.72
C LEU A 69 -4.85 15.78 -13.49
N VAL A 70 -5.10 16.37 -12.31
CA VAL A 70 -4.46 15.93 -11.07
C VAL A 70 -4.89 14.50 -10.71
N THR A 71 -6.15 14.13 -10.96
CA THR A 71 -6.65 12.77 -10.72
C THR A 71 -5.97 11.75 -11.64
N ILE A 72 -5.84 12.05 -12.93
CA ILE A 72 -5.11 11.19 -13.90
C ILE A 72 -3.65 11.03 -13.45
N PHE A 73 -3.01 12.12 -13.04
CA PHE A 73 -1.64 12.08 -12.51
C PHE A 73 -1.53 11.21 -11.26
N ASN A 74 -2.51 11.28 -10.35
CA ASN A 74 -2.54 10.47 -9.14
C ASN A 74 -2.71 8.97 -9.46
N ILE A 75 -3.60 8.62 -10.40
CA ILE A 75 -3.75 7.25 -10.90
C ILE A 75 -2.43 6.72 -11.48
N LEU A 76 -1.73 7.54 -12.27
CA LEU A 76 -0.43 7.17 -12.82
C LEU A 76 0.60 6.91 -11.72
N LEU A 77 0.67 7.78 -10.70
CA LEU A 77 1.52 7.56 -9.53
C LEU A 77 1.14 6.26 -8.81
N PHE A 78 -0.14 5.97 -8.63
CA PHE A 78 -0.61 4.72 -8.03
C PHE A 78 -0.14 3.48 -8.78
N ILE A 79 -0.20 3.50 -10.11
CA ILE A 79 0.29 2.40 -10.95
C ILE A 79 1.80 2.22 -10.76
N VAL A 80 2.57 3.30 -10.83
CA VAL A 80 4.02 3.26 -10.68
C VAL A 80 4.41 2.75 -9.29
N PHE A 81 3.83 3.30 -8.22
CA PHE A 81 4.08 2.85 -6.85
C PHE A 81 3.61 1.40 -6.65
N GLY A 82 2.48 1.01 -7.22
CA GLY A 82 1.97 -0.36 -7.16
C GLY A 82 2.94 -1.36 -7.79
N ILE A 83 3.48 -1.05 -8.97
CA ILE A 83 4.46 -1.90 -9.66
C ILE A 83 5.77 -1.98 -8.87
N LEU A 84 6.35 -0.83 -8.50
CA LEU A 84 7.60 -0.77 -7.74
C LEU A 84 7.49 -1.55 -6.42
N HIS A 85 6.34 -1.41 -5.78
CA HIS A 85 6.09 -2.08 -4.52
C HIS A 85 5.85 -3.59 -4.72
N SER A 86 5.10 -3.98 -5.74
CA SER A 86 4.89 -5.39 -6.12
C SER A 86 6.22 -6.12 -6.37
N HIS A 87 7.19 -5.46 -7.02
CA HIS A 87 8.52 -6.04 -7.23
C HIS A 87 9.26 -6.35 -5.93
N SER A 88 9.12 -5.50 -4.91
CA SER A 88 9.70 -5.73 -3.58
C SER A 88 9.14 -6.98 -2.90
N PHE A 89 7.90 -7.37 -3.24
CA PHE A 89 7.23 -8.54 -2.69
C PHE A 89 7.50 -9.81 -3.51
N ALA A 90 7.45 -9.71 -4.84
CA ALA A 90 7.61 -10.83 -5.75
C ALA A 90 9.00 -11.48 -5.66
N GLY A 91 10.07 -10.70 -5.53
CA GLY A 91 11.43 -11.21 -5.47
C GLY A 91 11.67 -12.21 -4.31
N PRO A 92 11.38 -11.81 -3.06
CA PRO A 92 11.48 -12.71 -1.91
C PRO A 92 10.56 -13.94 -2.02
N LEU A 93 9.36 -13.77 -2.58
CA LEU A 93 8.38 -14.84 -2.73
C LEU A 93 8.86 -15.91 -3.72
N VAL A 94 9.40 -15.53 -4.87
CA VAL A 94 9.96 -16.45 -5.87
C VAL A 94 11.12 -17.26 -5.27
N LYS A 95 11.98 -16.62 -4.48
CA LYS A 95 13.06 -17.33 -3.76
C LYS A 95 12.52 -18.37 -2.78
N ILE A 96 11.46 -18.04 -2.04
CA ILE A 96 10.82 -18.99 -1.12
C ILE A 96 10.26 -20.19 -1.88
N TYR A 97 9.54 -19.96 -2.98
CA TYR A 97 9.00 -21.05 -3.81
C TYR A 97 10.11 -21.97 -4.33
N LYS A 98 11.19 -21.41 -4.87
CA LYS A 98 12.30 -22.20 -5.40
C LYS A 98 12.94 -23.11 -4.32
N VAL A 99 13.17 -22.56 -3.12
CA VAL A 99 13.74 -23.35 -2.02
C VAL A 99 12.77 -24.43 -1.54
N LEU A 100 11.46 -24.12 -1.50
CA LEU A 100 10.45 -25.13 -1.17
C LEU A 100 10.44 -26.27 -2.18
N ASP A 101 10.50 -25.97 -3.48
CA ASP A 101 10.55 -26.99 -4.53
C ASP A 101 11.82 -27.85 -4.44
N GLU A 102 12.98 -27.25 -4.15
CA GLU A 102 14.24 -27.99 -3.93
C GLU A 102 14.13 -28.95 -2.74
N VAL A 103 13.52 -28.51 -1.63
CA VAL A 103 13.27 -29.35 -0.45
C VAL A 103 12.27 -30.47 -0.75
N ILE A 104 11.17 -30.17 -1.45
CA ILE A 104 10.17 -31.17 -1.84
C ILE A 104 10.78 -32.25 -2.74
N GLN A 105 11.76 -31.88 -3.57
CA GLN A 105 12.49 -32.81 -4.43
C GLN A 105 13.59 -33.60 -3.69
N GLY A 106 13.73 -33.43 -2.37
CA GLY A 106 14.71 -34.15 -1.56
C GLY A 106 16.16 -33.71 -1.78
N ARG A 107 16.39 -32.50 -2.34
CA ARG A 107 17.74 -31.95 -2.50
C ARG A 107 18.27 -31.44 -1.17
N GLU A 108 19.60 -31.38 -1.02
CA GLU A 108 20.22 -30.81 0.18
C GLU A 108 19.78 -29.36 0.40
N TYR A 109 19.29 -29.10 1.61
CA TYR A 109 18.76 -27.81 1.98
C TYR A 109 19.87 -26.76 2.09
N THR A 110 19.76 -25.69 1.29
CA THR A 110 20.56 -24.48 1.49
C THR A 110 19.78 -23.43 2.26
N LYS A 111 20.40 -22.83 3.28
CA LYS A 111 19.81 -21.81 4.15
C LYS A 111 19.15 -20.67 3.34
N LEU A 112 17.83 -20.54 3.41
CA LEU A 112 17.07 -19.47 2.77
C LEU A 112 17.45 -18.09 3.34
N HIS A 113 18.21 -17.31 2.58
CA HIS A 113 18.59 -15.95 2.96
C HIS A 113 17.79 -14.91 2.18
N LEU A 114 16.96 -14.15 2.89
CA LEU A 114 16.29 -12.94 2.38
C LEU A 114 16.95 -11.70 2.98
N ARG A 115 16.84 -10.56 2.29
CA ARG A 115 17.41 -9.30 2.79
C ARG A 115 16.70 -8.93 4.10
N LYS A 116 17.44 -8.32 5.03
CA LYS A 116 16.93 -7.93 6.36
C LYS A 116 15.67 -7.05 6.30
N ASN A 117 15.53 -6.25 5.24
CA ASN A 117 14.40 -5.36 5.02
C ASN A 117 13.30 -5.97 4.15
N ASP A 118 13.49 -7.19 3.63
CA ASP A 118 12.42 -7.90 2.91
C ASP A 118 11.33 -8.28 3.91
N GLU A 119 10.08 -8.06 3.53
CA GLU A 119 8.93 -8.24 4.41
C GLU A 119 8.69 -9.72 4.73
N MET A 120 9.18 -10.60 3.86
CA MET A 120 9.14 -12.05 4.03
C MET A 120 10.31 -12.62 4.84
N SER A 121 11.22 -11.77 5.35
CA SER A 121 12.38 -12.23 6.13
C SER A 121 11.99 -13.00 7.40
N ILE A 122 10.85 -12.68 8.01
CA ILE A 122 10.30 -13.41 9.16
C ILE A 122 9.87 -14.82 8.73
N LEU A 123 9.22 -14.95 7.58
CA LEU A 123 8.80 -16.24 7.03
C LEU A 123 10.04 -17.10 6.70
N ALA A 124 11.03 -16.52 6.03
CA ALA A 124 12.29 -17.21 5.75
C ALA A 124 12.99 -17.72 7.01
N LYS A 125 13.05 -16.91 8.07
CA LYS A 125 13.62 -17.35 9.37
C LYS A 125 12.87 -18.54 9.96
N LYS A 126 11.54 -18.56 9.85
CA LYS A 126 10.72 -19.68 10.34
C LYS A 126 10.94 -20.94 9.49
N LEU A 127 10.97 -20.82 8.17
CA LEU A 127 11.24 -21.93 7.24
C LEU A 127 12.63 -22.53 7.49
N ASN A 128 13.67 -21.69 7.64
CA ASN A 128 15.00 -22.16 8.01
C ASN A 128 15.02 -23.01 9.29
N ARG A 129 14.23 -22.64 10.31
CA ARG A 129 14.15 -23.42 11.56
C ARG A 129 13.50 -24.78 11.38
N ILE A 130 12.64 -24.94 10.39
CA ILE A 130 12.00 -26.22 10.08
C ILE A 130 13.02 -27.11 9.36
N PHE A 131 13.60 -26.60 8.28
CA PHE A 131 14.50 -27.37 7.41
C PHE A 131 15.87 -27.66 8.02
N LEU A 132 16.37 -26.84 8.95
CA LEU A 132 17.63 -27.12 9.66
C LEU A 132 17.45 -28.04 10.88
N ARG A 133 16.22 -28.45 11.20
CA ARG A 133 15.90 -29.29 12.35
C ARG A 133 15.36 -30.68 11.94
N SER A 134 15.10 -30.89 10.65
CA SER A 134 14.84 -32.18 10.01
C SER A 134 16.13 -32.78 9.49
#